data_AF-A0A0R3FQ50-F1
#
_entry.id   AF-A0A0R3FQ50-F1
#
_cell.length_a   1.000
_cell.length_b   1.000
_cell.length_c   1.000
_cell.angle_alpha   90.00
_cell.angle_beta   90.00
_cell.angle_gamma   90.00
#
_symmetry.space_group_name_H-M   'P 1'
#
loop_
_entity.id
_entity.type
_entity.pdbx_description
1 polymer ?
#
loop_
_entity_poly.entity_id
_entity_poly.type
_entity_poly.pdbx_seq_one_letter_code
_entity_poly.pdbx_strand_id
1 'polypeptide(L)'
;MGAPRQFGSTEHLSTEAIAAFVDGELRMSAHLRAAHHLSMCAECALEIDAQRQARSALRDSGGIRVPVSLLGLLSQIPHIPHEAAPPSASSHEGDLPPALASDEVRRRRKRR
;
A
#
# COMPACT_ATOMS: atom_id res chain seq x y z
N MET A 1 20.91 -23.62 -26.67
CA MET A 1 20.08 -22.78 -25.78
C MET A 1 20.02 -21.39 -26.40
N GLY A 2 18.83 -20.89 -26.71
CA GLY A 2 18.67 -19.55 -27.28
C GLY A 2 19.03 -18.46 -26.27
N ALA A 3 19.50 -17.31 -26.75
CA ALA A 3 19.79 -16.15 -25.91
C ALA A 3 18.53 -15.73 -25.09
N PRO A 4 18.70 -15.22 -23.86
CA PRO A 4 17.58 -14.75 -23.07
C PRO A 4 16.84 -13.65 -23.83
N ARG A 5 15.50 -13.72 -23.81
CA ARG A 5 14.65 -12.69 -24.41
C ARG A 5 14.98 -11.35 -23.72
N GLN A 6 15.37 -10.36 -24.52
CA GLN A 6 15.63 -9.01 -24.02
C GLN A 6 14.31 -8.28 -23.94
N PHE A 7 14.05 -7.66 -22.79
CA PHE A 7 12.83 -6.90 -22.55
C PHE A 7 13.08 -5.40 -22.70
N GLY A 8 12.16 -4.68 -23.35
CA GLY A 8 12.13 -3.22 -23.33
C GLY A 8 11.61 -2.66 -22.00
N SER A 9 11.96 -1.42 -21.65
CA SER A 9 11.64 -0.84 -20.33
C SER A 9 10.14 -0.81 -19.98
N THR A 10 9.25 -0.83 -20.98
CA THR A 10 7.78 -0.80 -20.79
C THR A 10 7.11 -2.18 -20.75
N GLU A 11 7.84 -3.25 -21.03
CA GLU A 11 7.30 -4.62 -21.02
C GLU A 11 7.63 -5.40 -19.73
N HIS A 12 8.36 -4.77 -18.82
CA HIS A 12 8.53 -5.24 -17.45
C HIS A 12 7.25 -5.04 -16.62
N LEU A 13 7.12 -5.81 -15.54
CA LEU A 13 6.08 -5.57 -14.55
C LEU A 13 6.25 -4.18 -13.94
N SER A 14 5.14 -3.46 -13.75
CA SER A 14 5.17 -2.20 -12.99
C SER A 14 5.55 -2.46 -11.53
N THR A 15 6.08 -1.46 -10.86
CA THR A 15 6.42 -1.52 -9.43
C THR A 15 5.22 -1.92 -8.57
N GLU A 16 4.02 -1.42 -8.90
CA GLU A 16 2.76 -1.79 -8.25
C GLU A 16 2.41 -3.27 -8.47
N ALA A 17 2.62 -3.81 -9.68
CA ALA A 17 2.38 -5.21 -9.98
C ALA A 17 3.37 -6.14 -9.25
N ILE A 18 4.62 -5.72 -9.11
CA ILE A 18 5.65 -6.42 -8.34
C ILE A 18 5.23 -6.49 -6.86
N ALA A 19 4.87 -5.35 -6.25
CA ALA A 19 4.43 -5.29 -4.86
C ALA A 19 3.20 -6.18 -4.62
N ALA A 20 2.16 -6.04 -5.47
CA ALA A 20 0.95 -6.85 -5.36
C ALA A 20 1.21 -8.35 -5.55
N PHE A 21 2.17 -8.74 -6.41
CA PHE A 21 2.56 -10.14 -6.58
C PHE A 21 3.26 -10.69 -5.32
N VAL A 22 4.19 -9.92 -4.75
CA VAL A 22 4.92 -10.29 -3.52
C VAL A 22 3.99 -10.40 -2.32
N ASP A 23 3.00 -9.51 -2.22
CA ASP A 23 2.04 -9.51 -1.12
C ASP A 23 0.94 -10.56 -1.28
N GLY A 24 0.72 -11.06 -2.50
CA GLY A 24 -0.32 -12.06 -2.81
C GLY A 24 -1.69 -11.44 -3.14
N GLU A 25 -1.72 -10.15 -3.44
CA GLU A 25 -2.94 -9.36 -3.64
C GLU A 25 -3.42 -9.34 -5.10
N LEU A 26 -2.68 -9.98 -6.02
CA LEU A 26 -3.12 -10.13 -7.40
C LEU A 26 -4.25 -11.16 -7.53
N ARG A 27 -5.28 -10.82 -8.31
CA ARG A 27 -6.27 -11.80 -8.78
C ARG A 27 -5.58 -12.93 -9.54
N MET A 28 -6.15 -14.14 -9.49
CA MET A 28 -5.58 -15.37 -10.06
C MET A 28 -5.06 -15.21 -11.49
N SER A 29 -5.82 -14.57 -12.39
CA SER A 29 -5.40 -14.37 -13.78
C SER A 29 -4.20 -13.45 -13.94
N ALA A 30 -4.10 -12.40 -13.11
CA ALA A 30 -2.94 -11.50 -13.08
C ALA A 30 -1.72 -12.20 -12.45
N HIS A 31 -1.94 -12.99 -11.41
CA HIS A 31 -0.89 -13.79 -10.77
C HIS A 31 -0.24 -14.76 -11.76
N LEU A 32 -1.04 -15.53 -12.53
CA LEU A 32 -0.51 -16.47 -13.53
C LEU A 32 0.28 -15.77 -14.63
N ARG A 33 -0.18 -14.61 -15.12
CA ARG A 33 0.56 -13.81 -16.11
C ARG A 33 1.88 -13.29 -15.55
N ALA A 34 1.89 -12.79 -14.32
CA ALA A 34 3.11 -12.36 -13.65
C ALA A 34 4.08 -13.54 -13.48
N ALA A 35 3.62 -14.68 -12.94
CA ALA A 35 4.43 -15.88 -12.78
C ALA A 35 5.05 -16.37 -14.11
N HIS A 36 4.28 -16.33 -15.20
CA HIS A 36 4.78 -16.62 -16.53
C HIS A 36 5.83 -15.59 -17.00
N HIS A 37 5.63 -14.31 -16.76
CA HIS A 37 6.63 -13.28 -17.09
C HIS A 37 7.95 -13.52 -16.33
N LEU A 38 7.89 -13.89 -15.05
CA LEU A 38 9.07 -14.14 -14.22
C LEU A 38 9.90 -15.33 -14.69
N SER A 39 9.29 -16.34 -15.32
CA SER A 39 10.06 -17.46 -15.86
C SER A 39 10.91 -17.08 -17.08
N MET A 40 10.64 -15.92 -17.69
CA MET A 40 11.33 -15.43 -18.89
C MET A 40 12.14 -14.15 -18.64
N CYS A 41 11.81 -13.36 -17.63
CA CYS A 41 12.44 -12.07 -17.32
C CYS A 41 13.19 -12.10 -15.99
N ALA A 42 14.52 -12.21 -16.08
CA ALA A 42 15.39 -12.24 -14.90
C ALA A 42 15.38 -10.92 -14.10
N GLU A 43 15.20 -9.78 -14.77
CA GLU A 43 15.15 -8.47 -14.11
C GLU A 43 13.96 -8.35 -13.16
N CYS A 44 12.75 -8.72 -13.62
CA CYS A 44 11.58 -8.73 -12.75
C CYS A 44 11.66 -9.77 -11.63
N ALA A 45 12.36 -10.89 -11.86
CA ALA A 45 12.62 -11.88 -10.81
C ALA A 45 13.51 -11.30 -9.70
N LEU A 46 14.58 -10.58 -10.06
CA LEU A 46 15.46 -9.90 -9.10
C LEU A 46 14.73 -8.84 -8.28
N GLU A 47 13.87 -8.04 -8.93
CA GLU A 47 13.06 -7.03 -8.22
C GLU A 47 12.09 -7.66 -7.22
N ILE A 48 11.49 -8.80 -7.55
CA ILE A 48 10.62 -9.56 -6.63
C ILE A 48 11.40 -10.08 -5.45
N ASP A 49 12.60 -10.60 -5.66
CA ASP A 49 13.45 -11.10 -4.57
C ASP A 49 13.90 -9.96 -3.65
N ALA A 50 14.25 -8.80 -4.20
CA ALA A 50 14.55 -7.60 -3.42
C ALA A 50 13.37 -7.16 -2.55
N GLN A 51 12.16 -7.14 -3.11
CA GLN A 51 10.92 -6.80 -2.38
C GLN A 51 10.59 -7.83 -1.29
N ARG A 52 10.78 -9.13 -1.56
CA ARG A 52 10.61 -10.19 -0.55
C ARG A 52 11.60 -10.04 0.60
N GLN A 53 12.87 -9.72 0.30
CA GLN A 53 13.88 -9.48 1.31
C GLN A 53 13.52 -8.28 2.18
N ALA A 54 13.06 -7.18 1.57
CA ALA A 54 12.58 -6.01 2.28
C ALA A 54 11.38 -6.36 3.19
N ARG A 55 10.41 -7.13 2.69
CA ARG A 55 9.26 -7.61 3.47
C ARG A 55 9.69 -8.47 4.66
N SER A 56 10.65 -9.38 4.48
CA SER A 56 11.18 -10.19 5.59
C SER A 56 11.85 -9.29 6.64
N ALA A 57 12.73 -8.39 6.21
CA ALA A 57 13.42 -7.48 7.11
C ALA A 57 12.45 -6.62 7.95
N LEU A 58 11.35 -6.15 7.37
CA LEU A 58 10.32 -5.43 8.10
C LEU A 58 9.60 -6.33 9.13
N ARG A 59 9.26 -7.57 8.77
CA ARG A 59 8.63 -8.51 9.70
C ARG A 59 9.57 -8.91 10.84
N ASP A 60 10.86 -9.02 10.55
CA ASP A 60 11.90 -9.41 11.50
C ASP A 60 12.36 -8.23 12.37
N SER A 61 12.02 -6.97 12.02
CA SER A 61 12.38 -5.76 12.78
C SER A 61 11.72 -5.65 14.17
N GLY A 62 10.79 -6.55 14.48
CA GLY A 62 10.09 -6.62 15.75
C GLY A 62 8.77 -5.86 15.77
N GLY A 63 7.94 -6.18 16.77
CA GLY A 63 6.62 -5.55 16.92
C GLY A 63 6.73 -4.09 17.36
N ILE A 64 5.87 -3.24 16.83
CA ILE A 64 5.67 -1.88 17.35
C ILE A 64 5.09 -2.01 18.77
N ARG A 65 5.85 -1.58 19.78
CA ARG A 65 5.36 -1.53 21.16
C ARG A 65 4.58 -0.23 21.37
N VAL A 66 3.35 -0.34 21.85
CA VAL A 66 2.57 0.83 22.26
C VAL A 66 3.20 1.41 23.54
N PRO A 67 3.55 2.70 23.57
CA PRO A 67 4.04 3.34 24.79
C PRO A 67 3.01 3.27 25.91
N VAL A 68 3.44 2.92 27.14
CA VAL A 68 2.55 2.85 28.32
C VAL A 68 1.85 4.18 28.62
N SER A 69 2.51 5.30 28.30
CA SER A 69 1.94 6.64 28.40
C SER A 69 0.74 6.84 27.47
N LEU A 70 0.80 6.31 26.25
CA LEU A 70 -0.30 6.38 25.29
C LEU A 70 -1.49 5.54 25.76
N LEU A 71 -1.25 4.35 26.31
CA LEU A 71 -2.31 3.53 26.91
C LEU A 71 -3.01 4.26 28.06
N GLY A 72 -2.25 4.96 28.92
CA GLY A 72 -2.81 5.76 30.00
C GLY A 72 -3.64 6.96 29.51
N LEU A 73 -3.26 7.57 28.39
CA LEU A 73 -4.07 8.63 27.76
C LEU A 73 -5.34 8.06 27.12
N LEU A 74 -5.24 6.93 26.41
CA LEU A 74 -6.38 6.28 25.77
C LEU A 74 -7.41 5.79 26.81
N SER A 75 -6.99 5.34 27.99
CA SER A 75 -7.91 4.92 29.05
C SER A 75 -8.76 6.05 29.65
N GLN A 76 -8.42 7.31 29.36
CA GLN A 76 -9.16 8.48 29.84
C GLN A 76 -10.21 8.97 28.83
N ILE A 77 -10.28 8.37 27.64
CA ILE A 77 -11.29 8.73 26.64
C ILE A 77 -12.68 8.34 27.16
N PRO A 78 -13.62 9.28 27.33
CA PRO A 78 -14.97 8.95 27.77
C PRO A 78 -15.67 8.04 26.75
N HIS A 79 -16.16 6.89 27.20
CA HIS A 79 -17.05 6.05 26.39
C HIS A 79 -18.43 6.71 26.36
N ILE A 80 -18.72 7.44 25.29
CA ILE A 80 -20.07 7.90 24.98
C ILE A 80 -20.78 6.70 24.32
N PRO A 81 -21.86 6.14 24.90
CA PRO A 81 -22.61 5.08 24.25
C PRO A 81 -23.13 5.58 22.90
N HIS A 82 -22.91 4.82 21.83
CA HIS A 82 -23.33 5.15 20.47
C HIS A 82 -24.85 4.95 20.25
N GLU A 83 -25.66 5.06 21.32
CA GLU A 83 -27.12 4.96 21.28
C GLU A 83 -27.73 6.36 21.31
N ALA A 84 -27.49 7.08 20.23
CA ALA A 84 -28.32 8.19 19.81
C ALA A 84 -28.28 8.19 18.28
N ALA A 85 -29.13 7.36 17.67
CA ALA A 85 -29.45 7.50 16.26
C ALA A 85 -30.02 8.93 16.07
N PRO A 86 -29.38 9.80 15.27
CA PRO A 86 -29.98 11.08 14.96
C PRO A 86 -31.19 10.87 14.01
N PRO A 87 -32.28 11.64 14.16
CA PRO A 87 -33.32 11.70 13.13
C PRO A 87 -32.68 12.17 11.81
N SER A 88 -33.00 11.44 10.74
CA SER A 88 -32.73 11.71 9.31
C SER A 88 -32.12 13.09 8.99
N ALA A 89 -30.92 13.07 8.39
CA ALA A 89 -30.20 14.26 7.93
C ALA A 89 -31.04 15.14 6.99
N SER A 90 -31.35 16.35 7.45
CA SER A 90 -31.47 17.51 6.56
C SER A 90 -30.09 17.83 6.00
N SER A 91 -30.00 17.88 4.68
CA SER A 91 -28.84 18.23 3.88
C SER A 91 -28.23 19.56 4.34
N HIS A 92 -27.04 19.56 4.92
CA HIS A 92 -26.19 20.76 4.95
C HIS A 92 -24.72 20.37 4.80
N GLU A 93 -24.05 21.24 4.05
CA GLU A 93 -22.81 21.05 3.32
C GLU A 93 -21.57 20.84 4.18
N GLY A 94 -20.54 20.34 3.50
CA GLY A 94 -19.26 20.00 4.07
C GLY A 94 -18.50 21.18 4.67
N ASP A 95 -17.94 20.92 5.84
CA ASP A 95 -16.69 21.54 6.27
C ASP A 95 -15.86 20.45 6.96
N LEU A 96 -14.80 20.00 6.30
CA LEU A 96 -13.83 19.05 6.87
C LEU A 96 -12.70 19.87 7.53
N PRO A 97 -12.29 19.55 8.76
CA PRO A 97 -11.24 20.28 9.45
C PRO A 97 -9.89 20.18 8.70
N PRO A 98 -9.08 21.26 8.69
CA PRO A 98 -7.92 21.43 7.80
C PRO A 98 -6.71 20.54 8.12
N ALA A 99 -6.79 19.66 9.13
CA ALA A 99 -5.64 18.94 9.66
C ALA A 99 -5.20 17.72 8.82
N LEU A 100 -5.98 17.26 7.85
CA LEU A 100 -5.65 16.10 7.00
C LEU A 100 -5.48 16.43 5.52
N ALA A 101 -5.48 17.71 5.15
CA ALA A 101 -5.33 18.15 3.76
C ALA A 101 -3.92 18.70 3.50
N SER A 102 -2.91 17.84 3.50
CA SER A 102 -1.56 18.23 3.08
C SER A 102 -0.74 17.03 2.59
N ASP A 103 -0.92 16.66 1.31
CA ASP A 103 0.21 16.25 0.44
C ASP A 103 -0.15 16.17 -1.06
N GLU A 104 -1.42 16.10 -1.44
CA GLU A 104 -1.83 15.88 -2.85
C GLU A 104 -1.72 17.11 -3.79
N VAL A 105 -1.62 18.35 -3.29
CA VAL A 105 -1.76 19.55 -4.14
C VAL A 105 -0.44 20.05 -4.75
N ARG A 106 0.73 19.53 -4.33
CA ARG A 106 2.04 20.10 -4.74
C ARG A 106 2.65 19.51 -6.01
N ARG A 107 2.15 18.39 -6.55
CA ARG A 107 2.74 17.76 -7.76
C ARG A 107 2.13 18.17 -9.10
N ARG A 108 0.95 18.80 -9.15
CA ARG A 108 0.30 19.18 -10.43
C ARG A 108 0.77 20.50 -11.05
N ARG A 109 1.61 21.30 -10.37
CA ARG A 109 2.07 22.61 -10.88
C ARG A 109 3.50 22.64 -11.43
N LYS A 110 4.14 21.48 -11.63
CA LYS A 110 5.50 21.40 -12.18
C LYS A 110 5.60 20.36 -13.29
N ARG A 111 5.05 20.69 -14.46
CA ARG A 111 5.49 20.27 -15.81
C ARG A 111 4.61 21.01 -16.83
N ARG A 112 4.98 22.27 -17.03
CA ARG A 112 4.80 22.99 -18.27
C ARG A 112 5.98 22.66 -19.16
#